data_AF-A0A2P4P4M9-F1
#
_entry.id   AF-A0A2P4P4M9-F1
#
_cell.length_a   1.000
_cell.length_b   1.000
_cell.length_c   1.000
_cell.angle_alpha   90.00
_cell.angle_beta   90.00
_cell.angle_gamma   90.00
#
_symmetry.space_group_name_H-M   'P 1'
#
loop_
_entity.id
_entity.type
_entity.pdbx_description
1 polymer ?
#
loop_
_entity_poly.entity_id
_entity_poly.type
_entity_poly.pdbx_seq_one_letter_code
_entity_poly.pdbx_strand_id
1 'polypeptide(L)'
;MYITSRKEKLNEDEFNEFEQEIIRWSDDFVKLFKTFSRSELRLPKLYMWRYHTIQTIKHYGAINGLTTETYETLHKNWVKNPYRISNKKNVLDQIIKTIRWQIITTNELKKPTMLKLDCMRSLLWKLFISELDNLEQKLKHEKDIDSLCIEGIQNLIYCLDAFLDEKSNISSGILTNGEIVYGDARSKKGG
;
A
#
# COMPACT_ATOMS: atom_id res chain seq x y z
N MET A 1 -7.86 20.92 24.90
CA MET A 1 -8.54 19.60 24.89
C MET A 1 -8.25 18.69 23.68
N TYR A 2 -8.90 18.79 22.51
CA TYR A 2 -8.73 17.80 21.41
C TYR A 2 -7.30 17.69 20.88
N ILE A 3 -6.61 18.83 20.72
CA ILE A 3 -5.21 18.84 20.29
C ILE A 3 -4.32 18.26 21.39
N THR A 4 -4.56 18.66 22.64
CA THR A 4 -3.81 18.21 23.82
C THR A 4 -3.90 16.69 24.03
N SER A 5 -5.09 16.10 23.86
CA SER A 5 -5.30 14.66 24.04
C SER A 5 -4.63 13.79 22.97
N ARG A 6 -4.14 14.42 21.89
CA ARG A 6 -3.50 13.77 20.75
C ARG A 6 -1.99 13.99 20.70
N LYS A 7 -1.43 14.79 21.61
CA LYS A 7 0.02 14.94 21.72
C LYS A 7 0.65 13.62 22.14
N GLU A 8 1.72 13.22 21.45
CA GLU A 8 2.45 11.97 21.74
C GLU A 8 3.17 12.01 23.08
N LYS A 9 3.66 13.18 23.47
CA LYS A 9 4.36 13.43 24.72
C LYS A 9 3.78 14.67 25.37
N LEU A 10 3.52 14.57 26.67
CA LEU A 10 3.05 15.65 27.51
C LEU A 10 3.99 15.75 28.72
N ASN A 11 4.31 16.97 29.10
CA ASN A 11 5.04 17.25 30.34
C ASN A 11 4.09 17.20 31.54
N GLU A 12 4.62 17.09 32.76
CA GLU A 12 3.78 17.01 33.97
C GLU A 12 2.92 18.27 34.19
N ASP A 13 3.45 19.45 33.87
CA ASP A 13 2.68 20.69 33.94
C ASP A 13 1.55 20.73 32.89
N GLU A 14 1.80 20.21 31.69
CA GLU A 14 0.77 20.10 30.65
C GLU A 14 -0.31 19.08 31.04
N PHE A 15 0.04 18.02 31.76
CA PHE A 15 -0.94 17.09 32.33
C PHE A 15 -1.84 17.75 33.36
N ASN A 16 -1.26 18.54 34.27
CA ASN A 16 -2.01 19.27 35.29
C ASN A 16 -2.95 20.32 34.64
N GLU A 17 -2.45 21.09 33.68
CA GLU A 17 -3.27 22.06 32.95
C GLU A 17 -4.41 21.36 32.20
N PHE A 18 -4.11 20.24 31.53
CA PHE A 18 -5.11 19.48 30.78
C PHE A 18 -6.17 18.83 31.69
N GLU A 19 -5.79 18.36 32.88
CA GLU A 19 -6.72 17.85 33.88
C GLU A 19 -7.71 18.95 34.32
N GLN A 20 -7.19 20.16 34.60
CA GLN A 20 -8.04 21.30 34.96
C GLN A 20 -8.95 21.72 33.81
N GLU A 21 -8.47 21.70 32.57
CA GLU A 21 -9.31 21.94 31.38
C GLU A 21 -10.46 20.93 31.30
N ILE A 22 -10.19 19.64 31.50
CA ILE A 22 -11.19 18.56 31.45
C ILE A 22 -12.25 18.78 32.53
N ILE A 23 -11.83 19.08 33.76
CA ILE A 23 -12.74 19.31 34.89
C ILE A 23 -13.63 20.51 34.60
N ARG A 24 -13.05 21.66 34.25
CA ARG A 24 -13.78 22.89 33.96
C ARG A 24 -14.79 22.67 32.83
N TRP A 25 -14.34 22.09 31.72
CA TRP A 25 -15.21 21.78 30.59
C TRP A 25 -16.33 20.82 30.96
N SER A 26 -16.04 19.77 31.74
CA SER A 26 -17.07 18.81 32.18
C SER A 26 -18.12 19.48 33.07
N ASP A 27 -17.72 20.36 33.97
CA ASP A 27 -18.63 21.08 34.86
C ASP A 27 -19.51 22.05 34.07
N ASP A 28 -18.92 22.81 33.13
CA ASP A 28 -19.67 23.70 32.24
C ASP A 28 -20.66 22.92 31.35
N PHE A 29 -20.22 21.79 30.78
CA PHE A 29 -21.07 20.93 29.96
C PHE A 29 -22.27 20.41 30.76
N VAL A 30 -22.04 19.91 31.99
CA VAL A 30 -23.14 19.44 32.85
C VAL A 30 -24.05 20.61 33.19
N LYS A 31 -23.50 21.76 33.61
CA LYS A 31 -24.28 22.94 33.99
C LYS A 31 -25.20 23.42 32.86
N LEU A 32 -24.71 23.45 31.63
CA LEU A 32 -25.48 23.91 30.47
C LEU A 32 -26.56 22.93 30.03
N PHE A 33 -26.27 21.62 30.08
CA PHE A 33 -27.13 20.62 29.45
C PHE A 33 -27.94 19.77 30.43
N LYS A 34 -27.71 19.89 31.75
CA LYS A 34 -28.38 19.08 32.78
C LYS A 34 -29.90 19.14 32.67
N THR A 35 -30.46 20.29 32.34
CA THR A 35 -31.91 20.52 32.21
C THR A 35 -32.55 19.72 31.06
N PHE A 36 -31.78 19.40 30.02
CA PHE A 36 -32.27 18.64 28.86
C PHE A 36 -32.14 17.12 29.03
N SER A 37 -31.53 16.65 30.11
CA SER A 37 -31.24 15.24 30.33
C SER A 37 -31.97 14.70 31.56
N ARG A 38 -32.86 13.72 31.35
CA ARG A 38 -33.54 13.01 32.46
C ARG A 38 -32.59 12.29 33.40
N SER A 39 -31.39 11.92 32.91
CA SER A 39 -30.35 11.24 33.69
C SER A 39 -29.35 12.21 34.31
N GLU A 40 -29.60 13.52 34.26
CA GLU A 40 -28.69 14.57 34.75
C GLU A 40 -27.29 14.51 34.11
N LEU A 41 -27.18 13.97 32.89
CA LEU A 41 -25.90 13.74 32.20
C LEU A 41 -24.93 12.82 32.95
N ARG A 42 -25.44 11.86 33.72
CA ARG A 42 -24.65 10.73 34.26
C ARG A 42 -24.30 9.75 33.16
N LEU A 43 -23.46 10.19 32.23
CA LEU A 43 -23.00 9.41 31.09
C LEU A 43 -21.69 8.69 31.47
N PRO A 44 -21.62 7.35 31.35
CA PRO A 44 -20.38 6.62 31.60
C PRO A 44 -19.19 7.17 30.79
N LYS A 45 -19.43 7.60 29.55
CA LYS A 45 -18.41 8.23 28.70
C LYS A 45 -17.88 9.55 29.29
N LEU A 46 -18.75 10.37 29.87
CA LEU A 46 -18.36 11.64 30.51
C LEU A 46 -17.57 11.37 31.79
N TYR A 47 -17.98 10.35 32.57
CA TYR A 47 -17.25 9.91 33.76
C TYR A 47 -15.84 9.42 33.40
N MET A 48 -15.71 8.54 32.40
CA MET A 48 -14.42 8.07 31.91
C MET A 48 -13.56 9.24 31.43
N TRP A 49 -14.15 10.18 30.70
CA TRP A 49 -13.44 11.35 30.21
C TRP A 49 -12.92 12.23 31.36
N ARG A 50 -13.73 12.45 32.40
CA ARG A 50 -13.37 13.31 33.54
C ARG A 50 -12.30 12.70 34.44
N TYR A 51 -12.43 11.42 34.80
CA TYR A 51 -11.63 10.82 35.87
C TYR A 51 -10.49 9.93 35.38
N HIS A 52 -10.60 9.36 34.18
CA HIS A 52 -9.68 8.33 33.73
C HIS A 52 -8.83 8.74 32.53
N THR A 53 -9.12 9.86 31.86
CA THR A 53 -8.37 10.30 30.67
C THR A 53 -6.88 10.50 30.95
N ILE A 54 -6.53 11.25 32.00
CA ILE A 54 -5.13 11.55 32.33
C ILE A 54 -4.38 10.26 32.72
N GLN A 55 -4.98 9.43 33.58
CA GLN A 55 -4.45 8.12 33.96
C GLN A 55 -4.21 7.23 32.73
N THR A 56 -5.17 7.21 31.80
CA THR A 56 -5.08 6.44 30.56
C THR A 56 -3.94 6.94 29.69
N ILE A 57 -3.77 8.26 29.53
CA ILE A 57 -2.68 8.81 28.73
C ILE A 57 -1.32 8.53 29.37
N LYS A 58 -1.21 8.64 30.70
CA LYS A 58 0.04 8.34 31.43
C LYS A 58 0.45 6.88 31.27
N HIS A 59 -0.51 5.95 31.28
CA HIS A 59 -0.21 4.52 31.23
C HIS A 59 -0.04 3.97 29.80
N TYR A 60 -0.86 4.45 28.86
CA TYR A 60 -0.93 3.89 27.50
C TYR A 60 -0.47 4.86 26.39
N GLY A 61 -0.14 6.11 26.73
CA GLY A 61 0.24 7.14 25.76
C GLY A 61 -0.95 7.87 25.15
N ALA A 62 -0.70 8.59 24.04
CA ALA A 62 -1.72 9.42 23.38
C ALA A 62 -3.01 8.66 23.07
N ILE A 63 -4.17 9.30 23.26
CA ILE A 63 -5.49 8.65 23.10
C ILE A 63 -5.67 8.05 21.69
N ASN A 64 -5.03 8.63 20.68
CA ASN A 64 -5.08 8.12 19.31
C ASN A 64 -4.58 6.68 19.16
N GLY A 65 -3.65 6.23 20.03
CA GLY A 65 -3.20 4.83 20.04
C GLY A 65 -4.27 3.86 20.56
N LEU A 66 -5.30 4.36 21.24
CA LEU A 66 -6.39 3.57 21.83
C LEU A 66 -7.68 3.60 21.00
N THR A 67 -7.72 4.33 19.89
CA THR A 67 -8.93 4.40 19.07
C THR A 67 -9.09 3.15 18.23
N THR A 68 -10.34 2.76 17.96
CA THR A 68 -10.66 1.67 17.04
C THR A 68 -10.76 2.16 15.59
N GLU A 69 -10.30 3.37 15.26
CA GLU A 69 -10.46 3.98 13.93
C GLU A 69 -9.82 3.15 12.82
N THR A 70 -8.61 2.63 13.07
CA THR A 70 -7.93 1.72 12.14
C THR A 70 -8.72 0.43 11.96
N TYR A 71 -9.21 -0.15 13.06
CA TYR A 71 -10.02 -1.37 13.02
C TYR A 71 -11.33 -1.17 12.24
N GLU A 72 -12.05 -0.08 12.52
CA GLU A 72 -13.30 0.26 11.83
C GLU A 72 -13.07 0.48 10.33
N THR A 73 -11.97 1.15 9.98
CA THR A 73 -11.58 1.37 8.58
C THR A 73 -11.25 0.05 7.88
N LEU A 74 -10.48 -0.83 8.52
CA LEU A 74 -10.17 -2.17 8.00
C LEU A 74 -11.43 -3.00 7.85
N HIS A 75 -12.29 -3.04 8.87
CA HIS A 75 -13.55 -3.77 8.83
C HIS A 75 -14.48 -3.24 7.73
N LYS A 76 -14.54 -1.92 7.53
CA LYS A 76 -15.29 -1.31 6.42
C LYS A 76 -14.73 -1.77 5.06
N ASN A 77 -13.43 -1.68 4.88
CA ASN A 77 -12.78 -1.95 3.60
C ASN A 77 -12.77 -3.43 3.23
N TRP A 78 -12.51 -4.31 4.19
CA TRP A 78 -12.26 -5.73 3.94
C TRP A 78 -13.45 -6.62 4.25
N VAL A 79 -14.43 -6.17 5.05
CA VAL A 79 -15.61 -6.97 5.39
C VAL A 79 -16.88 -6.35 4.81
N LYS A 80 -17.21 -5.11 5.21
CA LYS A 80 -18.50 -4.50 4.80
C LYS A 80 -18.59 -4.25 3.29
N ASN A 81 -17.53 -3.70 2.68
CA ASN A 81 -17.53 -3.39 1.26
C ASN A 81 -17.62 -4.65 0.37
N PRO A 82 -16.77 -5.69 0.54
CA PRO A 82 -16.89 -6.93 -0.22
C PRO A 82 -18.22 -7.64 0.03
N TYR A 83 -18.71 -7.65 1.28
CA TYR A 83 -20.01 -8.22 1.60
C TYR A 83 -21.15 -7.52 0.85
N ARG A 84 -21.15 -6.18 0.80
CA ARG A 84 -22.17 -5.40 0.10
C ARG A 84 -22.14 -5.62 -1.42
N ILE A 85 -20.96 -5.87 -1.99
CA ILE A 85 -20.78 -6.19 -3.42
C ILE A 85 -21.20 -7.63 -3.74
N SER A 86 -21.17 -8.53 -2.74
CA SER A 86 -21.52 -9.93 -2.94
C SER A 86 -23.00 -10.13 -3.29
N ASN A 87 -23.28 -11.16 -4.10
CA ASN A 87 -24.63 -11.58 -4.45
C ASN A 87 -25.31 -12.40 -3.33
N LYS A 88 -24.76 -12.39 -2.11
CA LYS A 88 -25.24 -13.11 -0.90
C LYS A 88 -25.34 -14.65 -1.02
N LYS A 89 -24.98 -15.24 -2.15
CA LYS A 89 -24.78 -16.68 -2.35
C LYS A 89 -23.29 -17.01 -2.20
N ASN A 90 -22.92 -18.03 -1.44
CA ASN A 90 -21.50 -18.39 -1.18
C ASN A 90 -20.66 -17.16 -0.77
N VAL A 91 -21.14 -16.45 0.25
CA VAL A 91 -20.64 -15.13 0.66
C VAL A 91 -19.15 -15.12 0.94
N LEU A 92 -18.66 -16.13 1.67
CA LEU A 92 -17.26 -16.23 2.07
C LEU A 92 -16.33 -16.31 0.86
N ASP A 93 -16.65 -17.16 -0.13
CA ASP A 93 -15.86 -17.29 -1.35
C ASP A 93 -15.83 -16.00 -2.16
N GLN A 94 -16.97 -15.30 -2.25
CA GLN A 94 -17.05 -14.03 -2.96
C GLN A 94 -16.22 -12.95 -2.26
N ILE A 95 -16.34 -12.83 -0.93
CA ILE A 95 -15.55 -11.88 -0.14
C ILE A 95 -14.05 -12.17 -0.34
N ILE A 96 -13.62 -13.43 -0.19
CA ILE A 96 -12.21 -13.82 -0.36
C ILE A 96 -11.71 -13.48 -1.77
N LYS A 97 -12.49 -13.78 -2.80
CA LYS A 97 -12.16 -13.43 -4.19
C LYS A 97 -12.03 -11.91 -4.38
N THR A 98 -13.00 -11.13 -3.91
CA THR A 98 -12.98 -9.66 -4.01
C THR A 98 -11.77 -9.06 -3.30
N ILE A 99 -11.42 -9.54 -2.10
CA ILE A 99 -10.24 -9.10 -1.36
C ILE A 99 -8.96 -9.41 -2.14
N ARG A 100 -8.83 -10.62 -2.70
CA ARG A 100 -7.67 -11.00 -3.53
C ARG A 100 -7.52 -10.08 -4.74
N TRP A 101 -8.61 -9.80 -5.45
CA TRP A 101 -8.61 -8.86 -6.57
C TRP A 101 -8.16 -7.45 -6.14
N GLN A 102 -8.69 -6.93 -5.04
CA GLN A 102 -8.30 -5.62 -4.50
C GLN A 102 -6.80 -5.55 -4.19
N ILE A 103 -6.22 -6.58 -3.56
CA ILE A 103 -4.79 -6.63 -3.24
C ILE A 103 -3.95 -6.59 -4.53
N ILE A 104 -4.29 -7.41 -5.53
CA ILE A 104 -3.58 -7.44 -6.82
C ILE A 104 -3.61 -6.06 -7.49
N THR A 105 -4.80 -5.46 -7.63
CA THR A 105 -4.94 -4.13 -8.26
C THR A 105 -4.17 -3.05 -7.51
N THR A 106 -4.19 -3.06 -6.16
CA THR A 106 -3.42 -2.08 -5.37
C THR A 106 -1.91 -2.27 -5.47
N ASN A 107 -1.42 -3.50 -5.64
CA ASN A 107 0.00 -3.78 -5.81
C ASN A 107 0.48 -3.44 -7.24
N GLU A 108 -0.36 -3.65 -8.26
CA GLU A 108 -0.07 -3.23 -9.63
C GLU A 108 -0.01 -1.71 -9.80
N LEU A 109 -0.79 -0.96 -9.00
CA LEU A 109 -0.71 0.51 -8.92
C LEU A 109 0.51 1.01 -8.13
N LYS A 110 1.17 0.15 -7.34
CA LYS A 110 2.38 0.45 -6.56
C LYS A 110 3.64 -0.17 -7.19
N LYS A 111 3.75 -0.20 -8.52
CA LYS A 111 5.03 -0.57 -9.15
C LYS A 111 6.12 0.43 -8.75
N PRO A 112 7.30 -0.02 -8.28
CA PRO A 112 8.41 0.87 -8.03
C PRO A 112 8.88 1.44 -9.37
N THR A 113 8.89 2.77 -9.46
CA THR A 113 9.76 3.52 -10.37
C THR A 113 9.82 2.98 -11.80
N MET A 114 8.70 3.09 -12.54
CA MET A 114 8.69 2.99 -14.00
C MET A 114 9.36 4.23 -14.67
N LEU A 115 10.29 4.90 -13.98
CA LEU A 115 10.99 6.11 -14.46
C LEU A 115 12.40 5.83 -14.99
N LYS A 116 12.99 4.66 -14.74
CA LYS A 116 14.34 4.32 -15.27
C LYS A 116 14.33 3.62 -16.62
N LEU A 117 13.28 2.86 -16.95
CA LEU A 117 13.24 2.13 -18.22
C LEU A 117 12.98 3.06 -19.42
N ASP A 118 12.14 4.09 -19.26
CA ASP A 118 11.87 5.05 -20.34
C ASP A 118 13.07 5.95 -20.67
N CYS A 119 13.92 6.25 -19.68
CA CYS A 119 15.19 6.96 -19.91
C CYS A 119 16.18 6.07 -20.71
N MET A 120 16.31 4.79 -20.35
CA MET A 120 17.22 3.85 -21.02
C MET A 120 16.73 3.42 -22.41
N ARG A 121 15.42 3.53 -22.69
CA ARG A 121 14.84 3.16 -23.98
C ARG A 121 15.45 3.93 -25.15
N SER A 122 15.83 5.19 -24.95
CA SER A 122 16.46 6.03 -25.98
C SER A 122 17.94 5.71 -26.25
N LEU A 123 18.66 5.16 -25.25
CA LEU A 123 20.07 4.82 -25.35
C LEU A 123 20.26 3.42 -25.93
N LEU A 124 19.43 2.46 -25.53
CA LEU A 124 19.44 1.09 -26.03
C LEU A 124 19.05 0.99 -27.51
N TRP A 125 18.30 1.96 -28.04
CA TRP A 125 17.93 2.02 -29.46
C TRP A 125 18.99 2.70 -30.34
N LYS A 126 19.97 3.39 -29.73
CA LYS A 126 21.09 4.01 -30.46
C LYS A 126 22.29 3.07 -30.62
N LEU A 127 22.44 2.10 -29.71
CA LEU A 127 23.45 1.05 -29.78
C LEU A 127 22.77 -0.22 -30.29
N PHE A 128 23.01 -0.59 -31.54
CA PHE A 128 22.54 -1.86 -32.06
C PHE A 128 23.25 -2.99 -31.31
N ILE A 129 22.51 -4.00 -30.84
CA ILE A 129 23.08 -5.15 -30.10
C ILE A 129 24.15 -5.86 -30.95
N SER A 130 23.99 -5.88 -32.27
CA SER A 130 24.98 -6.41 -33.23
C SER A 130 26.30 -5.64 -33.28
N GLU A 131 26.35 -4.42 -32.74
CA GLU A 131 27.55 -3.57 -32.70
C GLU A 131 28.29 -3.69 -31.35
N LEU A 132 27.70 -4.36 -30.35
CA LEU A 132 28.22 -4.46 -28.99
C LEU A 132 29.50 -5.32 -28.93
N ASP A 133 29.54 -6.43 -29.65
CA ASP A 133 30.74 -7.27 -29.77
C ASP A 133 31.87 -6.54 -30.51
N ASN A 134 31.52 -5.76 -31.55
CA ASN A 134 32.49 -4.93 -32.27
C ASN A 134 33.03 -3.80 -31.39
N LEU A 135 32.22 -3.26 -30.48
CA LEU A 135 32.62 -2.28 -29.48
C LEU A 135 33.59 -2.91 -28.47
N GLU A 136 33.27 -4.10 -27.95
CA GLU A 136 34.13 -4.83 -27.02
C GLU A 136 35.52 -5.09 -27.63
N GLN A 137 35.57 -5.53 -28.90
CA GLN A 137 36.83 -5.78 -29.61
C GLN A 137 37.64 -4.49 -29.83
N LYS A 138 36.98 -3.38 -30.19
CA LYS A 138 37.65 -2.08 -30.34
C LYS A 138 38.27 -1.61 -29.03
N LEU A 139 37.53 -1.71 -27.93
CA LEU A 139 37.98 -1.26 -26.61
C LEU A 139 39.11 -2.13 -26.05
N LYS A 140 39.14 -3.43 -26.36
CA LYS A 140 40.26 -4.33 -26.01
C LYS A 140 41.59 -3.97 -26.70
N HIS A 141 41.53 -3.36 -27.87
CA HIS A 141 42.73 -2.96 -28.63
C HIS A 141 43.21 -1.54 -28.31
N GLU A 142 42.45 -0.78 -27.53
CA GLU A 142 42.75 0.61 -27.18
C GLU A 142 43.54 0.66 -25.86
N LYS A 143 44.76 1.20 -25.90
CA LYS A 143 45.72 1.10 -24.78
C LYS A 143 45.40 1.99 -23.56
N ASP A 144 44.51 2.96 -23.73
CA ASP A 144 44.18 3.99 -22.72
C ASP A 144 42.89 3.69 -21.94
N ILE A 145 42.28 2.51 -22.13
CA ILE A 145 41.00 2.16 -21.50
C ILE A 145 41.23 1.29 -20.28
N ASP A 146 40.58 1.67 -19.18
CA ASP A 146 40.62 0.92 -17.93
C ASP A 146 40.06 -0.49 -18.13
N SER A 147 40.81 -1.47 -17.61
CA SER A 147 40.42 -2.88 -17.53
C SER A 147 39.00 -3.10 -16.97
N LEU A 148 38.59 -2.29 -15.99
CA LEU A 148 37.25 -2.36 -15.39
C LEU A 148 36.14 -1.93 -16.36
N CYS A 149 36.46 -1.04 -17.31
CA CYS A 149 35.51 -0.62 -18.34
C CYS A 149 35.23 -1.76 -19.33
N ILE A 150 36.28 -2.50 -19.71
CA ILE A 150 36.18 -3.68 -20.58
C ILE A 150 35.37 -4.78 -19.88
N GLU A 151 35.67 -5.05 -18.61
CA GLU A 151 34.93 -6.02 -17.79
C GLU A 151 33.46 -5.62 -17.62
N GLY A 152 33.17 -4.32 -17.44
CA GLY A 152 31.82 -3.79 -17.37
C GLY A 152 31.00 -4.07 -18.63
N ILE A 153 31.61 -3.92 -19.82
CA ILE A 153 30.95 -4.18 -21.10
C ILE A 153 30.74 -5.68 -21.34
N GLN A 154 31.70 -6.51 -20.94
CA GLN A 154 31.55 -7.98 -20.99
C GLN A 154 30.39 -8.46 -20.14
N ASN A 155 30.29 -7.97 -18.91
CA ASN A 155 29.19 -8.30 -18.03
C ASN A 155 27.84 -7.80 -18.57
N LEU A 156 27.82 -6.64 -19.24
CA LEU A 156 26.63 -6.12 -19.91
C LEU A 156 26.18 -7.03 -21.05
N ILE A 157 27.09 -7.46 -21.93
CA ILE A 157 26.80 -8.41 -23.02
C ILE A 157 26.22 -9.71 -22.45
N TYR A 158 26.90 -10.30 -21.45
CA TYR A 158 26.46 -11.53 -20.80
C TYR A 158 25.06 -11.41 -20.19
N CYS A 159 24.76 -10.28 -19.51
CA CYS A 159 23.44 -10.05 -18.94
C CYS A 159 22.36 -9.93 -20.02
N LEU A 160 22.68 -9.33 -21.17
CA LEU A 160 21.75 -9.18 -22.28
C LEU A 160 21.46 -10.53 -22.95
N ASP A 161 22.48 -11.35 -23.17
CA ASP A 161 22.30 -12.70 -23.73
C ASP A 161 21.45 -13.56 -22.81
N ALA A 162 21.74 -13.58 -21.50
CA ALA A 162 20.94 -14.31 -20.52
C ALA A 162 19.47 -13.85 -20.50
N PHE A 163 19.23 -12.54 -20.59
CA PHE A 163 17.87 -11.98 -20.63
C PHE A 163 17.11 -12.36 -21.92
N LEU A 164 17.80 -12.37 -23.06
CA LEU A 164 17.20 -12.76 -24.34
C LEU A 164 16.94 -14.28 -24.41
N ASP A 165 17.82 -15.09 -23.85
CA ASP A 165 17.64 -16.54 -23.73
C ASP A 165 16.51 -16.92 -22.78
N GLU A 166 16.32 -16.17 -21.68
CA GLU A 166 15.18 -16.38 -20.78
C GLU A 166 13.84 -16.08 -21.50
N LYS A 167 13.82 -15.06 -22.37
CA LYS A 167 12.66 -14.78 -23.23
C LYS A 167 12.45 -15.80 -24.36
N SER A 168 13.52 -16.35 -24.93
CA SER A 168 13.41 -17.40 -25.95
C SER A 168 12.88 -18.70 -25.33
N ASN A 169 13.25 -19.01 -24.09
CA ASN A 169 12.73 -20.12 -23.30
C ASN A 169 11.25 -19.95 -22.89
N ILE A 170 10.80 -18.72 -22.64
CA ILE A 170 9.36 -18.44 -22.47
C ILE A 170 8.60 -18.64 -23.78
N SER A 171 9.21 -18.35 -24.93
CA SER A 171 8.61 -18.56 -26.26
C SER A 171 8.56 -20.05 -26.64
N SER A 172 9.60 -20.84 -26.33
CA SER A 172 9.64 -22.28 -26.59
C SER A 172 8.90 -23.13 -25.55
N GLY A 173 8.70 -22.61 -24.33
CA GLY A 173 7.89 -23.23 -23.26
C GLY A 173 6.37 -23.17 -23.46
N ILE A 174 5.87 -22.44 -24.48
CA ILE A 174 4.43 -22.34 -24.79
C ILE A 174 3.95 -23.48 -25.71
N LEU A 175 4.84 -24.32 -26.26
CA LEU A 175 4.45 -25.38 -27.21
C LEU A 175 4.39 -26.81 -26.64
N THR A 176 4.51 -27.01 -25.32
CA THR A 176 4.26 -28.32 -24.71
C THR A 176 3.27 -28.20 -23.55
N ASN A 177 2.00 -28.03 -23.91
CA ASN A 177 0.82 -28.60 -23.26
C ASN A 177 -0.38 -27.87 -23.87
N GLY A 178 -0.87 -28.45 -24.97
CA GLY A 178 -2.00 -27.93 -25.71
C GLY A 178 -3.24 -27.81 -24.83
N GLU A 179 -3.78 -26.60 -24.75
CA GLU A 179 -5.20 -26.26 -24.92
C GLU A 179 -5.35 -24.77 -24.61
N ILE A 180 -5.24 -23.93 -25.66
CA ILE A 180 -5.87 -22.61 -25.64
C ILE A 180 -6.97 -22.65 -26.69
N VAL A 181 -8.18 -22.98 -26.24
CA VAL A 181 -9.41 -22.80 -27.01
C VAL A 181 -9.72 -21.30 -26.99
N TYR A 182 -9.26 -20.56 -27.99
CA TYR A 182 -9.94 -19.32 -28.39
C TYR A 182 -11.17 -19.72 -29.20
N GLY A 183 -12.36 -19.60 -28.59
CA GLY A 183 -13.61 -19.63 -29.34
C GLY A 183 -13.72 -18.38 -30.20
N ASP A 184 -13.24 -18.48 -31.44
CA ASP A 184 -13.45 -17.48 -32.49
C ASP A 184 -14.90 -17.52 -32.99
N ALA A 185 -15.35 -16.35 -33.43
CA ALA A 185 -16.68 -16.04 -33.91
C ALA A 185 -17.11 -16.97 -35.06
N ARG A 186 -18.32 -17.53 -34.97
CA ARG A 186 -19.01 -18.11 -36.12
C ARG A 186 -20.14 -17.20 -36.59
N SER A 187 -19.89 -16.63 -37.76
CA SER A 187 -20.82 -15.93 -38.64
C SER A 187 -22.00 -16.83 -39.09
N LYS A 188 -23.19 -16.20 -39.13
CA LYS A 188 -24.29 -16.33 -40.11
C LYS A 188 -25.20 -17.58 -40.19
N LYS A 189 -26.50 -17.21 -40.25
CA LYS A 189 -27.65 -17.67 -41.09
C LYS A 189 -28.61 -18.76 -40.56
N GLY A 190 -29.90 -18.41 -40.59
CA GLY A 190 -31.00 -19.27 -41.02
C GLY A 190 -32.19 -19.35 -40.06
N GLY A 191 -33.35 -18.79 -40.44
CA GLY A 191 -34.63 -18.91 -39.75
C GLY A 191 -35.46 -17.66 -39.87
#